data_AF-A0A699WAK3-F1
#
_entry.id   AF-A0A699WAK3-F1
#
_cell.length_a   1.000
_cell.length_b   1.000
_cell.length_c   1.000
_cell.angle_alpha   90.00
_cell.angle_beta   90.00
_cell.angle_gamma   90.00
#
_symmetry.space_group_name_H-M   'P 1'
#
loop_
_entity.id
_entity.type
_entity.pdbx_description
1 polymer ?
#
loop_
_entity_poly.entity_id
_entity_poly.type
_entity_poly.pdbx_seq_one_letter_code
_entity_poly.pdbx_strand_id
1 'polypeptide(L)'
;WDQVGERVIEGPEMIEVTNAKVVVANEKVKEARTRQKSYADKHRKSLEFQPEPEAILDRQDRVMRKKTIPFVKVLWRNHPEREATWETE
;
A
#
# COMPACT_ATOMS: atom_id res chain seq x y z
N TRP A 1 40.93 -4.40 -44.72
CA TRP A 1 41.54 -3.81 -43.52
C TRP A 1 41.47 -2.31 -43.69
N ASP A 2 40.35 -1.71 -43.29
CA ASP A 2 40.16 -0.27 -43.41
C ASP A 2 40.17 0.38 -42.03
N GLN A 3 41.14 1.27 -41.87
CA GLN A 3 41.07 2.53 -41.13
C GLN A 3 40.18 2.50 -39.88
N VAL A 4 40.69 1.88 -38.81
CA VAL A 4 40.27 2.27 -37.46
C VAL A 4 40.88 3.64 -37.20
N GLY A 5 40.22 4.67 -37.73
CA GLY A 5 40.50 6.05 -37.39
C GLY A 5 40.39 6.20 -35.88
N GLU A 6 41.51 6.57 -35.27
CA GLU A 6 41.65 6.91 -33.87
C GLU A 6 40.55 7.91 -33.50
N ARG A 7 39.52 7.44 -32.79
CA ARG A 7 38.48 8.31 -32.25
C ARG A 7 39.11 9.10 -31.12
N VAL A 8 39.63 10.27 -31.46
CA VAL A 8 39.97 11.33 -30.50
C VAL A 8 38.80 11.42 -29.53
N ILE A 9 39.06 11.11 -28.27
CA ILE A 9 38.05 11.17 -27.22
C ILE A 9 37.73 12.64 -27.02
N GLU A 10 36.74 13.09 -27.77
CA GLU A 10 36.06 14.37 -27.69
C GLU A 10 35.89 14.72 -26.21
N GLY A 11 36.47 15.86 -25.81
CA GLY A 11 36.99 16.12 -24.46
C GLY A 11 35.95 16.23 -23.32
N PRO A 12 36.30 16.91 -22.20
CA PRO A 12 35.44 17.01 -21.02
C PRO A 12 34.00 17.53 -21.29
N GLU A 13 33.78 18.31 -22.37
CA GLU A 13 32.44 18.72 -22.80
C GLU A 13 31.49 17.54 -23.09
N MET A 14 31.97 16.46 -23.71
CA MET A 14 31.11 15.31 -24.00
C MET A 14 30.70 14.57 -22.73
N ILE A 15 31.58 14.57 -21.72
CA ILE A 15 31.28 14.02 -20.39
C ILE A 15 30.20 14.87 -19.70
N GLU A 16 30.27 16.20 -19.80
CA GLU A 16 29.26 17.10 -19.24
C GLU A 16 27.89 16.91 -19.93
N VAL A 17 27.87 16.86 -21.27
CA VAL A 17 26.63 16.66 -22.04
C VAL A 17 25.99 15.31 -21.74
N THR A 18 26.80 14.25 -21.59
CA THR A 18 26.28 12.91 -21.27
C THR A 18 25.76 12.83 -19.85
N ASN A 19 26.45 13.42 -18.87
CA ASN A 19 25.99 13.49 -17.49
C ASN A 19 24.66 14.24 -17.37
N ALA A 20 24.51 15.37 -18.06
CA ALA A 20 23.24 16.10 -18.09
C ALA A 20 22.08 15.24 -18.62
N LYS A 21 22.31 14.46 -19.68
CA LYS A 21 21.31 13.54 -20.22
C LYS A 21 20.99 12.38 -19.27
N VAL A 22 21.98 11.87 -18.53
CA VAL A 22 21.79 10.83 -17.51
C VAL A 22 20.90 11.35 -16.36
N VAL A 23 21.07 12.60 -15.93
CA VAL A 23 20.20 13.21 -14.91
C VAL A 23 18.76 13.26 -15.39
N VAL A 24 18.52 13.78 -16.59
CA VAL A 24 17.17 13.86 -17.19
C VAL A 24 16.52 12.48 -17.33
N ALA A 25 17.29 11.47 -17.75
CA ALA A 25 16.80 10.10 -17.86
C ALA A 25 16.39 9.52 -16.51
N ASN A 26 17.21 9.72 -15.47
CA ASN A 26 16.90 9.28 -14.11
C ASN A 26 15.67 9.98 -13.53
N GLU A 27 15.47 11.27 -13.83
CA GLU A 27 14.29 12.02 -13.40
C GLU A 27 13.02 11.45 -14.02
N LYS A 28 13.02 11.19 -15.34
CA LYS A 28 11.89 10.54 -16.03
C LYS A 28 11.58 9.15 -15.48
N VAL A 29 12.61 8.36 -15.16
CA VAL A 29 12.42 7.04 -14.52
C VAL A 29 11.81 7.17 -13.12
N LYS A 30 12.26 8.14 -12.32
CA LYS A 30 11.66 8.42 -11.01
C LYS A 30 10.21 8.86 -11.15
N GLU A 31 9.90 9.73 -12.11
CA GLU A 31 8.54 10.18 -12.38
C GLU A 31 7.62 9.02 -12.79
N ALA A 32 8.05 8.17 -13.73
CA ALA A 32 7.31 6.99 -14.15
C ALA A 32 7.03 6.04 -12.97
N ARG A 33 8.04 5.79 -12.11
CA ARG A 33 7.87 4.95 -10.92
C ARG A 33 6.86 5.54 -9.94
N THR A 34 6.91 6.86 -9.71
CA THR A 34 5.95 7.55 -8.84
C THR A 34 4.54 7.48 -9.42
N ARG A 35 4.37 7.67 -10.74
CA ARG A 35 3.08 7.52 -11.43
C ARG A 35 2.51 6.11 -11.25
N GLN A 36 3.33 5.08 -11.49
CA GLN A 36 2.94 3.68 -11.30
C GLN A 36 2.53 3.39 -9.85
N LYS A 37 3.32 3.86 -8.89
CA LYS A 37 3.01 3.72 -7.46
C LYS A 37 1.71 4.42 -7.07
N SER A 38 1.47 5.62 -7.61
CA SER A 38 0.19 6.34 -7.42
C SER A 38 -1.00 5.55 -7.95
N TYR A 39 -0.91 4.93 -9.13
CA TYR A 39 -1.96 4.05 -9.64
C TYR A 39 -2.20 2.86 -8.71
N ALA A 40 -1.14 2.15 -8.32
CA ALA A 40 -1.26 0.99 -7.43
C ALA A 40 -1.86 1.37 -6.05
N ASP A 41 -1.42 2.48 -5.46
CA ASP A 41 -1.89 2.93 -4.14
C ASP A 41 -3.37 3.37 -4.18
N LYS A 42 -3.83 4.00 -5.27
CA LYS A 42 -5.26 4.34 -5.45
C LYS A 42 -6.15 3.10 -5.43
N HIS A 43 -5.72 2.01 -6.05
CA HIS A 43 -6.47 0.75 -6.05
C HIS A 43 -6.36 -0.03 -4.73
N ARG A 44 -5.30 0.21 -3.94
CA ARG A 44 -5.12 -0.43 -2.64
C ARG A 44 -6.02 0.21 -1.56
N LYS A 45 -6.20 1.53 -1.58
CA LYS A 45 -7.06 2.24 -0.61
C LYS A 45 -8.54 1.95 -0.77
N SER A 46 -9.01 1.62 -1.97
CA SER A 46 -10.42 1.24 -2.20
C SER A 46 -10.79 -0.14 -1.63
N LEU A 47 -9.84 -0.90 -1.08
CA LEU A 47 -10.06 -2.26 -0.56
C LEU A 47 -10.04 -2.37 0.96
N GLU A 48 -9.81 -1.28 1.71
CA GLU A 48 -9.96 -1.31 3.17
C GLU A 48 -11.45 -1.30 3.53
N PHE A 49 -12.02 -2.51 3.67
CA PHE A 49 -13.37 -2.71 4.17
C PHE A 49 -13.43 -2.36 5.66
N GLN A 50 -14.25 -1.37 6.01
CA GLN A 50 -14.61 -1.08 7.40
C GLN A 50 -15.84 -1.94 7.75
N PRO A 51 -15.71 -2.99 8.57
CA PRO A 51 -16.87 -3.77 8.98
C PRO A 51 -17.75 -2.92 9.90
N GLU A 52 -18.96 -2.61 9.45
CA GLU A 52 -19.97 -1.92 10.27
C GLU A 52 -20.74 -2.97 11.09
N PRO A 53 -20.95 -2.76 12.40
CA PRO A 53 -21.80 -3.66 13.17
C PRO A 53 -23.25 -3.53 12.67
N GLU A 54 -23.86 -4.67 12.33
CA GLU A 54 -25.23 -4.74 11.80
C GLU A 54 -26.26 -4.92 12.93
N ALA A 55 -26.02 -5.87 13.84
CA ALA A 55 -26.91 -6.16 14.95
C ALA A 55 -26.19 -6.86 16.11
N ILE A 56 -26.77 -6.77 17.31
CA ILE A 56 -26.40 -7.62 18.47
C ILE A 56 -27.30 -8.85 18.44
N LEU A 57 -26.70 -10.04 18.33
CA LEU A 57 -27.42 -11.31 18.29
C LEU A 57 -27.69 -11.90 19.67
N ASP A 58 -26.79 -11.64 20.63
CA ASP A 58 -26.86 -12.23 21.95
C ASP A 58 -26.08 -11.41 22.99
N ARG A 59 -26.41 -11.60 24.27
CA ARG A 59 -25.74 -10.99 25.42
C ARG A 59 -25.43 -12.03 26.48
N GLN A 60 -24.21 -12.01 27.01
CA GLN A 60 -23.78 -12.91 28.07
C GLN A 60 -22.94 -12.20 29.12
N ASP A 61 -23.27 -12.43 30.38
CA ASP A 61 -22.46 -11.97 31.50
C ASP A 61 -21.48 -13.05 31.96
N ARG A 62 -20.18 -12.75 31.96
CA ARG A 62 -19.17 -13.59 32.59
C ARG A 62 -18.86 -13.07 33.99
N VAL A 63 -19.37 -13.79 34.98
CA VAL A 63 -19.10 -13.51 36.40
C VAL A 63 -17.73 -14.07 36.79
N MET A 64 -16.87 -13.18 37.28
CA MET A 64 -15.59 -13.52 37.89
C MET A 64 -15.62 -13.24 39.40
N ARG A 65 -14.59 -13.67 40.13
CA ARG A 65 -14.51 -13.55 41.60
C ARG A 65 -14.75 -12.15 42.17
N LYS A 66 -14.44 -11.09 41.41
CA LYS A 66 -14.55 -9.68 41.86
C LYS A 66 -15.22 -8.74 40.85
N LYS A 67 -15.67 -9.25 39.69
CA LYS A 67 -16.24 -8.41 38.62
C LYS A 67 -17.12 -9.24 37.69
N THR A 68 -18.08 -8.57 37.07
CA THR A 68 -18.87 -9.11 35.96
C THR A 68 -18.48 -8.38 34.69
N ILE A 69 -18.24 -9.11 33.60
CA ILE A 69 -17.92 -8.54 32.29
C ILE A 69 -19.07 -8.91 31.33
N PRO A 70 -19.82 -7.93 30.79
CA PRO A 70 -20.80 -8.19 29.75
C PRO A 70 -20.10 -8.45 28.41
N PHE A 71 -20.56 -9.47 27.70
CA PHE A 71 -20.15 -9.80 26.34
C PHE A 71 -21.36 -9.69 25.42
N VAL A 72 -21.16 -9.10 24.26
CA VAL A 72 -22.15 -9.01 23.19
C VAL A 72 -21.68 -9.78 21.98
N LYS A 73 -22.59 -10.55 21.37
CA LYS A 73 -22.35 -11.19 20.09
C LYS A 73 -22.72 -10.23 18.97
N VAL A 74 -21.73 -9.71 18.26
CA VAL A 74 -21.90 -8.69 17.21
C VAL A 74 -21.93 -9.37 15.84
N LEU A 75 -23.02 -9.17 15.11
CA LEU A 75 -23.11 -9.47 13.68
C LEU A 75 -22.52 -8.30 12.89
N TRP A 76 -21.62 -8.61 11.94
CA TRP A 76 -21.00 -7.62 11.08
C TRP A 76 -21.72 -7.55 9.73
N ARG A 77 -21.87 -6.35 9.21
CA ARG A 77 -22.51 -6.09 7.91
C ARG A 77 -21.78 -6.82 6.80
N ASN A 78 -22.53 -7.46 5.90
CA ASN A 78 -22.03 -8.31 4.82
C ASN A 78 -21.30 -9.60 5.28
N HIS A 79 -21.38 -9.97 6.56
CA HIS A 79 -20.89 -11.25 7.08
C HIS A 79 -22.04 -12.16 7.53
N PRO A 80 -21.94 -13.49 7.36
CA PRO A 80 -22.92 -14.43 7.88
C PRO A 80 -22.82 -14.55 9.41
N GLU A 81 -23.92 -14.94 10.07
CA GLU A 81 -23.99 -15.07 11.56
C GLU A 81 -22.93 -16.00 12.17
N ARG A 82 -22.42 -16.98 11.42
CA ARG A 82 -21.32 -17.86 11.86
C ARG A 82 -19.98 -17.14 12.07
N GLU A 83 -19.82 -15.97 11.46
CA GLU A 83 -18.64 -15.10 11.55
C GLU A 83 -18.83 -13.96 12.58
N ALA A 84 -19.94 -13.96 13.32
CA ALA A 84 -20.18 -13.02 14.41
C ALA A 84 -19.17 -13.21 15.55
N THR A 85 -18.68 -12.10 16.12
CA THR A 85 -17.64 -12.12 17.18
C THR A 85 -18.23 -11.73 18.54
N TRP A 86 -17.61 -12.20 19.61
CA TRP A 86 -17.94 -11.81 20.97
C TRP A 86 -17.05 -10.64 21.38
N GLU A 87 -17.64 -9.47 21.55
CA GLU A 87 -16.97 -8.26 22.00
C GLU A 87 -17.39 -7.92 23.44
N THR A 88 -16.54 -7.21 24.18
CA THR A 88 -16.93 -6.61 25.46
C THR A 88 -17.66 -5.30 25.19
N GLU A 89 -18.81 -5.06 25.85
CA GLU A 89 -19.49 -3.75 25.80
C GLU A 89 -18.64 -2.61 26.37
#